data_AF-A0A414ZGS8-F1
#
_entry.id   AF-A0A414ZGS8-F1
#
_cell.length_a   1.000
_cell.length_b   1.000
_cell.length_c   1.000
_cell.angle_alpha   90.00
_cell.angle_beta   90.00
_cell.angle_gamma   90.00
#
_symmetry.space_group_name_H-M   'P 1'
#
loop_
_entity.id
_entity.type
_entity.pdbx_description
1 polymer ?
#
loop_
_entity_poly.entity_id
_entity_poly.type
_entity_poly.pdbx_seq_one_letter_code
_entity_poly.pdbx_strand_id
1 'polypeptide(L)'
;NIMTKSSLPVGGYSVNPYVGCTHACKYCYASFMKRFTGHKEEWGTFLDVKHWPEIKNPKKYAGQRVVIGSVTDGYNPQEEQFGNTRKLLEQLIGSDADILICTKSDLVVRDIDLLKKLGRVTVSWS
;
A
#
# COMPACT_ATOMS: atom_id res chain seq x y z
N ASN A 1 4.93 5.70 12.00
CA ASN A 1 3.66 6.13 11.37
C ASN A 1 3.69 5.64 9.93
N ILE A 2 2.69 4.89 9.47
CA ILE A 2 2.73 4.22 8.14
C ILE A 2 2.29 5.12 7.00
N MET A 3 1.50 6.15 7.31
CA MET A 3 0.96 7.12 6.35
C MET A 3 1.97 8.25 6.11
N THR A 4 2.28 8.52 4.85
CA THR A 4 3.13 9.64 4.44
C THR A 4 2.27 10.64 3.67
N LYS A 5 2.39 11.94 3.98
CA LYS A 5 1.69 12.96 3.21
C LYS A 5 2.31 13.04 1.82
N SER A 6 1.50 12.90 0.80
CA SER A 6 1.95 12.82 -0.58
C SER A 6 1.85 14.19 -1.26
N SER A 7 2.88 14.55 -2.02
CA SER A 7 2.87 15.69 -2.95
C SER A 7 2.48 15.29 -4.37
N LEU A 8 2.07 14.02 -4.58
CA LEU A 8 1.62 13.56 -5.89
C LEU A 8 0.43 14.40 -6.39
N PRO A 9 0.25 14.55 -7.72
CA PRO A 9 -0.90 15.29 -8.28
C PRO A 9 -2.25 14.74 -7.83
N VAL A 10 -2.29 13.46 -7.46
CA VAL A 10 -3.48 12.80 -6.89
C VAL A 10 -3.80 13.22 -5.44
N GLY A 11 -2.91 13.98 -4.79
CA GLY A 11 -3.08 14.55 -3.46
C GLY A 11 -3.16 13.51 -2.32
N GLY A 12 -3.25 14.02 -1.09
CA GLY A 12 -3.58 13.21 0.10
C GLY A 12 -2.38 12.49 0.75
N TYR A 13 -2.55 11.19 1.01
CA TYR A 13 -1.60 10.33 1.71
C TYR A 13 -1.17 9.16 0.82
N SER A 14 0.07 8.74 0.94
CA SER A 14 0.57 7.48 0.40
C SER A 14 0.92 6.52 1.53
N VAL A 15 0.70 5.24 1.26
CA VAL A 15 0.95 4.17 2.21
C VAL A 15 1.48 2.95 1.47
N ASN A 16 2.57 2.41 1.99
CA ASN A 16 3.29 1.29 1.39
C ASN A 16 3.55 0.30 2.52
N PRO A 17 2.76 -0.78 2.64
CA PRO A 17 2.84 -1.75 3.75
C PRO A 17 4.14 -2.56 3.76
N TYR A 18 4.88 -2.52 2.66
CA TYR A 18 6.15 -3.21 2.46
C TYR A 18 7.25 -2.27 1.96
N VAL A 19 8.50 -2.66 2.16
CA VAL A 19 9.68 -2.11 1.47
C VAL A 19 10.19 -3.16 0.49
N GLY A 20 10.52 -2.78 -0.74
CA GLY A 20 10.78 -3.77 -1.79
C GLY A 20 9.50 -4.27 -2.46
N CYS A 21 9.64 -4.99 -3.56
CA CYS A 21 8.53 -5.51 -4.35
C CYS A 21 9.00 -6.71 -5.16
N THR A 22 8.43 -7.88 -4.93
CA THR A 22 8.89 -9.15 -5.51
C THR A 22 8.35 -9.41 -6.92
N HIS A 23 7.52 -8.52 -7.45
CA HIS A 23 7.14 -8.50 -8.86
C HIS A 23 8.33 -8.23 -9.80
N ALA A 24 9.45 -7.69 -9.28
CA ALA A 24 10.72 -7.53 -10.01
C ALA A 24 10.60 -6.87 -11.40
N CYS A 25 9.67 -5.91 -11.56
CA CYS A 25 9.44 -5.30 -12.87
C CYS A 25 10.70 -4.55 -13.34
N LYS A 26 11.21 -4.89 -14.54
CA LYS A 26 12.41 -4.27 -15.12
C LYS A 26 12.30 -2.75 -15.30
N TYR A 27 11.08 -2.26 -15.50
CA TYR A 27 10.76 -0.84 -15.67
C TYR A 27 10.37 -0.14 -14.35
N CYS A 28 10.58 -0.79 -13.20
CA CYS A 28 10.11 -0.26 -11.92
C CYS A 28 10.86 1.02 -11.54
N TYR A 29 10.13 2.14 -11.54
CA TYR A 29 10.67 3.42 -11.12
C TYR A 29 11.10 3.39 -9.64
N ALA A 30 10.45 2.60 -8.78
CA ALA A 30 10.76 2.53 -7.35
C ALA A 30 12.11 1.87 -7.01
N SER A 31 12.82 1.29 -7.98
CA SER A 31 14.16 0.74 -7.79
C SER A 31 15.16 1.73 -7.16
N PHE A 32 15.00 3.04 -7.40
CA PHE A 32 15.84 4.06 -6.77
C PHE A 32 15.73 4.06 -5.24
N MET A 33 14.64 3.54 -4.66
CA MET A 33 14.40 3.57 -3.22
C MET A 33 15.43 2.78 -2.42
N LYS A 34 16.13 1.82 -3.05
CA LYS A 34 17.25 1.10 -2.45
C LYS A 34 18.28 2.04 -1.80
N ARG A 35 18.51 3.22 -2.38
CA ARG A 35 19.45 4.22 -1.83
C ARG A 35 19.04 4.78 -0.47
N PHE A 36 17.75 4.73 -0.14
CA PHE A 36 17.19 5.24 1.12
C PHE A 36 16.97 4.15 2.16
N THR A 37 16.90 2.89 1.73
CA THR A 37 16.61 1.74 2.59
C THR A 37 17.87 0.96 2.96
N GLY A 38 18.98 1.18 2.25
CA GLY A 38 20.27 0.53 2.53
C GLY A 38 20.42 -0.88 1.95
N HIS A 39 19.44 -1.35 1.16
CA HIS A 39 19.53 -2.64 0.47
C HIS A 39 20.57 -2.61 -0.64
N LYS A 40 21.40 -3.66 -0.69
CA LYS A 40 22.39 -3.88 -1.74
C LYS A 40 21.89 -4.90 -2.77
N GLU A 41 21.03 -5.81 -2.33
CA GLU A 41 20.39 -6.88 -3.10
C GLU A 41 19.61 -6.35 -4.30
N GLU A 42 19.58 -7.11 -5.40
CA GLU A 42 18.90 -6.71 -6.64
C GLU A 42 17.42 -6.32 -6.42
N TRP A 43 16.93 -5.31 -7.16
CA TRP A 43 15.52 -4.92 -7.03
C TRP A 43 14.63 -6.08 -7.49
N GLY A 44 13.68 -6.48 -6.64
CA GLY A 44 12.85 -7.66 -6.90
C GLY A 44 13.18 -8.86 -6.01
N THR A 45 14.34 -8.88 -5.35
CA THR A 45 14.79 -10.06 -4.57
C THR A 45 14.60 -9.89 -3.06
N PHE A 46 14.07 -8.77 -2.61
CA PHE A 46 13.84 -8.49 -1.20
C PHE A 46 12.45 -7.91 -0.97
N LEU A 47 11.95 -8.13 0.24
CA LEU A 47 10.71 -7.58 0.73
C LEU A 47 10.79 -7.47 2.25
N ASP A 48 10.78 -6.26 2.78
CA ASP A 48 10.66 -6.05 4.22
C ASP A 48 9.20 -5.73 4.58
N VAL A 49 8.75 -6.38 5.64
CA VAL A 49 7.43 -6.16 6.23
C VAL A 49 7.51 -4.93 7.13
N LYS A 50 6.70 -3.90 6.83
CA LYS A 50 6.65 -2.74 7.74
C LYS A 50 5.76 -3.05 8.94
N HIS A 51 6.19 -2.56 10.09
CA HIS A 51 5.39 -2.58 11.31
C HIS A 51 5.04 -1.15 11.72
N TRP A 52 3.80 -0.94 12.15
CA TRP A 52 3.31 0.36 12.62
C TRP A 52 2.36 0.20 13.81
N PRO A 53 2.27 1.22 14.68
CA PRO A 53 1.22 1.27 15.69
C PRO A 53 -0.14 1.42 15.00
N GLU A 54 -1.15 0.72 15.51
CA GLU A 54 -2.51 0.76 14.99
C GLU A 54 -3.05 2.18 14.81
N ILE A 55 -3.76 2.41 13.70
CA ILE A 55 -4.41 3.68 13.41
C ILE A 55 -5.66 3.80 14.28
N LYS A 56 -5.52 4.50 15.42
CA LYS A 56 -6.65 4.72 16.36
C LYS A 56 -7.69 5.73 15.89
N ASN A 57 -7.31 6.65 15.00
CA ASN A 57 -8.20 7.70 14.50
C ASN A 57 -8.26 7.72 12.96
N PRO A 58 -8.96 6.76 12.34
CA PRO A 58 -9.08 6.68 10.88
C PRO A 58 -9.80 7.89 10.28
N LYS A 59 -10.70 8.55 11.03
CA LYS A 59 -11.41 9.77 10.59
C LYS A 59 -10.49 10.95 10.26
N LYS A 60 -9.23 10.91 10.69
CA LYS A 60 -8.21 11.88 10.27
C LYS A 60 -8.03 11.92 8.75
N TYR A 61 -8.35 10.84 8.05
CA TYR A 61 -8.20 10.70 6.60
C TYR A 61 -9.50 11.01 5.83
N ALA A 62 -10.56 11.44 6.51
CA ALA A 62 -11.84 11.75 5.88
C ALA A 62 -11.69 12.82 4.78
N GLY A 63 -12.27 12.53 3.61
CA GLY A 63 -12.19 13.41 2.43
C GLY A 63 -10.80 13.53 1.81
N GLN A 64 -9.80 12.80 2.30
CA GLN A 64 -8.47 12.72 1.71
C GLN A 64 -8.36 11.45 0.85
N ARG A 65 -7.51 11.52 -0.18
CA ARG A 65 -7.13 10.33 -0.94
C ARG A 65 -6.01 9.58 -0.24
N VAL A 66 -6.14 8.26 -0.10
CA VAL A 66 -5.09 7.37 0.42
C VAL A 66 -4.67 6.44 -0.71
N VAL A 67 -3.42 6.57 -1.16
CA VAL A 67 -2.83 5.76 -2.21
C VAL A 67 -2.06 4.61 -1.58
N ILE A 68 -2.62 3.41 -1.67
CA ILE A 68 -1.97 2.15 -1.31
C ILE A 68 -1.15 1.68 -2.51
N GLY A 69 0.14 1.46 -2.27
CA GLY A 69 1.04 0.89 -3.25
C GLY A 69 1.62 1.91 -4.23
N SER A 70 1.89 3.13 -3.74
CA SER A 70 2.48 4.18 -4.57
C SER A 70 3.89 3.79 -5.06
N VAL A 71 4.71 3.17 -4.21
CA VAL A 71 6.12 2.84 -4.47
C VAL A 71 6.33 1.33 -4.54
N THR A 72 5.73 0.58 -3.62
CA THR A 72 5.82 -0.88 -3.54
C THR A 72 4.44 -1.48 -3.63
N ASP A 73 4.30 -2.69 -4.18
CA ASP A 73 2.97 -3.31 -4.28
C ASP A 73 2.45 -3.70 -2.88
N GLY A 74 1.16 -3.46 -2.61
CA GLY A 74 0.51 -3.91 -1.37
C GLY A 74 0.12 -5.39 -1.39
N TYR A 75 -0.06 -5.95 -2.58
CA TYR A 75 -0.47 -7.34 -2.80
C TYR A 75 0.63 -8.11 -3.52
N ASN A 76 1.88 -7.98 -3.06
CA ASN A 76 2.92 -8.94 -3.44
C ASN A 76 2.49 -10.36 -3.02
N PRO A 77 3.02 -11.44 -3.64
CA PRO A 77 2.71 -12.82 -3.25
C PRO A 77 2.81 -13.08 -1.73
N GLN A 78 3.74 -12.42 -1.05
CA GLN A 78 3.94 -12.52 0.40
C GLN A 78 2.79 -11.93 1.25
N GLU A 79 1.95 -11.06 0.68
CA GLU A 79 0.75 -10.54 1.36
C GLU A 79 -0.25 -11.65 1.70
N GLU A 80 -0.20 -12.79 1.01
CA GLU A 80 -1.00 -13.96 1.38
C GLU A 80 -0.66 -14.45 2.80
N GLN A 81 0.62 -14.36 3.19
CA GLN A 81 1.11 -14.81 4.49
C GLN A 81 1.09 -13.70 5.55
N PHE A 82 1.54 -12.49 5.20
CA PHE A 82 1.70 -11.41 6.18
C PHE A 82 0.43 -10.61 6.44
N GLY A 83 -0.47 -10.46 5.46
CA GLY A 83 -1.75 -9.78 5.64
C GLY A 83 -1.64 -8.29 6.03
N ASN A 84 -0.51 -7.63 5.76
CA ASN A 84 -0.30 -6.26 6.19
C ASN A 84 -1.23 -5.27 5.47
N THR A 85 -1.45 -5.46 4.17
CA THR A 85 -2.40 -4.63 3.41
C THR A 85 -3.82 -4.88 3.90
N ARG A 86 -4.19 -6.13 4.14
CA ARG A 86 -5.48 -6.47 4.76
C ARG A 86 -5.67 -5.76 6.10
N LYS A 87 -4.70 -5.86 7.01
CA LYS A 87 -4.69 -5.18 8.31
C LYS A 87 -4.82 -3.66 8.19
N LEU A 88 -4.16 -3.07 7.20
CA LEU A 88 -4.29 -1.65 6.92
C LEU A 88 -5.72 -1.29 6.48
N LEU A 89 -6.33 -2.09 5.60
CA LEU A 89 -7.71 -1.87 5.16
C LEU A 89 -8.71 -1.97 6.31
N GLU A 90 -8.54 -2.96 7.19
CA GLU A 90 -9.35 -3.10 8.42
C GLU A 90 -9.28 -1.85 9.29
N GLN A 91 -8.08 -1.29 9.47
CA GLN A 91 -7.86 -0.07 10.25
C GLN A 91 -8.43 1.20 9.57
N LEU A 92 -8.68 1.16 8.26
CA LEU A 92 -9.25 2.28 7.51
C LEU A 92 -10.77 2.23 7.40
N ILE A 93 -11.43 1.17 7.91
CA ILE A 93 -12.89 1.11 7.97
C ILE A 93 -13.41 2.29 8.80
N GLY A 94 -14.39 3.03 8.26
CA GLY A 94 -14.94 4.23 8.90
C GLY A 94 -14.03 5.48 8.82
N SER A 95 -13.01 5.47 7.96
CA SER A 95 -12.16 6.65 7.70
C SER A 95 -12.82 7.70 6.80
N ASP A 96 -13.83 7.33 6.00
CA ASP A 96 -14.39 8.15 4.92
C ASP A 96 -13.34 8.70 3.93
N ALA A 97 -12.20 8.01 3.83
CA ALA A 97 -11.15 8.30 2.87
C ALA A 97 -11.48 7.72 1.49
N ASP A 98 -10.95 8.36 0.44
CA ASP A 98 -10.97 7.83 -0.93
C ASP A 98 -9.74 6.93 -1.12
N ILE A 99 -9.94 5.62 -1.20
CA ILE A 99 -8.85 4.64 -1.27
C ILE A 99 -8.53 4.34 -2.73
N LEU A 100 -7.27 4.57 -3.13
CA LEU A 100 -6.73 4.14 -4.41
C LEU A 100 -5.70 3.04 -4.16
N ILE A 101 -5.96 1.84 -4.68
CA ILE A 101 -5.03 0.70 -4.62
C ILE A 101 -4.36 0.56 -5.98
N CYS A 102 -3.02 0.59 -6.01
CA CYS A 102 -2.23 0.25 -7.17
C CYS A 102 -1.62 -1.14 -6.96
N THR A 103 -1.97 -2.11 -7.79
CA THR A 103 -1.44 -3.49 -7.68
C THR A 103 -1.34 -4.20 -9.02
N LYS A 104 -0.44 -5.18 -9.11
CA LYS A 104 -0.34 -6.15 -10.22
C LYS A 104 -0.94 -7.51 -9.91
N SER A 105 -1.39 -7.74 -8.69
CA SER A 105 -1.88 -9.05 -8.25
C SER A 105 -3.41 -9.08 -8.20
N ASP A 106 -3.97 -10.23 -8.55
CA ASP A 106 -5.37 -10.59 -8.33
C ASP A 106 -5.70 -10.87 -6.86
N LEU A 107 -4.70 -10.98 -5.98
CA LEU A 107 -4.88 -11.18 -4.54
C LEU A 107 -5.73 -10.09 -3.87
N VAL A 108 -5.84 -8.90 -4.48
CA VAL A 108 -6.78 -7.85 -4.07
C VAL A 108 -8.24 -8.34 -4.01
N VAL A 109 -8.61 -9.36 -4.80
CA VAL A 109 -9.95 -9.97 -4.80
C VAL A 109 -10.26 -10.67 -3.47
N ARG A 110 -9.25 -11.19 -2.76
CA ARG A 110 -9.40 -11.80 -1.42
C ARG A 110 -10.07 -10.85 -0.43
N ASP A 111 -9.76 -9.55 -0.55
CA ASP A 111 -10.14 -8.54 0.44
C ASP A 111 -11.40 -7.76 0.03
N ILE A 112 -12.17 -8.24 -0.96
CA ILE A 112 -13.44 -7.62 -1.40
C ILE A 112 -14.41 -7.39 -0.23
N ASP A 113 -14.41 -8.27 0.78
CA ASP A 113 -15.24 -8.12 1.98
C ASP A 113 -14.92 -6.85 2.76
N LEU A 114 -13.65 -6.41 2.77
CA LEU A 114 -13.20 -5.17 3.37
C LEU A 114 -13.41 -3.98 2.43
N LEU A 115 -13.13 -4.15 1.13
CA LEU A 115 -13.30 -3.08 0.14
C LEU A 115 -14.74 -2.59 0.06
N LYS A 116 -15.73 -3.48 0.23
CA LYS A 116 -17.15 -3.12 0.31
C LYS A 116 -17.55 -2.32 1.54
N LYS A 117 -16.78 -2.39 2.63
CA LYS A 117 -17.01 -1.63 3.88
C LYS A 117 -16.38 -0.24 3.85
N LEU A 118 -15.49 0.01 2.89
CA LEU A 118 -14.86 1.29 2.66
C LEU A 118 -15.75 2.15 1.76
N GLY A 119 -15.70 3.48 1.93
CA GLY A 119 -16.61 4.39 1.25
C GLY A 119 -16.40 4.45 -0.27
N ARG A 120 -15.25 4.99 -0.71
CA ARG A 120 -14.86 5.03 -2.12
C ARG A 120 -13.55 4.29 -2.30
N VAL A 121 -13.55 3.29 -3.18
CA VAL A 121 -12.39 2.47 -3.48
C VAL A 121 -12.21 2.40 -5.00
N THR A 122 -11.00 2.69 -5.46
CA THR A 122 -10.56 2.48 -6.84
C THR A 122 -9.40 1.49 -6.83
N VAL A 123 -9.49 0.44 -7.64
CA VAL A 123 -8.39 -0.50 -7.85
C VAL A 123 -7.81 -0.26 -9.24
N SER A 124 -6.56 0.19 -9.28
CA SER A 124 -5.76 0.34 -10.49
C SER A 124 -4.91 -0.90 -10.66
N TRP A 125 -5.18 -1.66 -11.72
CA TRP A 125 -4.45 -2.88 -12.05
C TRP A 125 -3.39 -2.59 -13.13
N SER A 126 -2.18 -3.13 -12.99
CA SER A 126 -1.01 -2.84 -13.84
C SER A 126 -0.21 -4.07 -14.23
#